data_AF-A0A7C3PRD4-F1
#
_entry.id   AF-A0A7C3PRD4-F1
#
_cell.length_a   1.000
_cell.length_b   1.000
_cell.length_c   1.000
_cell.angle_alpha   90.00
_cell.angle_beta   90.00
_cell.angle_gamma   90.00
#
_symmetry.space_group_name_H-M   'P 1'
#
loop_
_entity.id
_entity.type
_entity.pdbx_description
1 polymer ?
#
loop_
_entity_poly.entity_id
_entity_poly.type
_entity_poly.pdbx_seq_one_letter_code
_entity_poly.pdbx_strand_id
1 'polypeptide(L)' 'MRRMQTFTKEERLSGKKQIEELMEKGNSFTVFPLRVVWKET' A
#
# COMPACT_ATOMS: atom_id res chain seq x y z
N MET A 1 14.49 25.64 4.62
CA MET A 1 14.43 24.25 4.11
C MET A 1 12.97 23.86 3.90
N ARG A 2 12.53 23.54 2.69
CA ARG A 2 11.20 22.94 2.46
C ARG A 2 11.19 21.54 3.09
N ARG A 3 10.31 21.27 4.06
CA ARG A 3 9.99 19.89 4.43
C ARG A 3 9.28 19.27 3.24
N MET A 4 9.91 18.25 2.64
CA MET A 4 9.23 17.43 1.64
C MET A 4 8.09 16.71 2.35
N GLN A 5 6.85 17.02 1.98
CA GLN A 5 5.67 16.30 2.47
C GLN A 5 5.64 14.95 1.76
N THR A 6 6.41 14.02 2.29
CA THR A 6 6.46 12.64 1.84
C THR A 6 6.01 11.75 2.99
N PHE A 7 5.48 10.58 2.63
CA PHE A 7 5.23 9.52 3.59
C PHE A 7 6.48 9.20 4.42
N THR A 8 6.27 8.91 5.71
CA THR A 8 7.29 8.37 6.60
C THR A 8 7.69 6.96 6.17
N LYS A 9 8.65 6.36 6.88
CA LYS A 9 9.05 4.98 6.58
C LYS A 9 7.94 4.00 6.94
N GLU A 10 7.22 4.29 8.03
CA GLU A 10 6.17 3.46 8.61
C GLU A 10 4.89 3.50 7.77
N GLU A 11 4.61 4.63 7.11
CA GLU A 11 3.47 4.79 6.20
C GLU A 11 3.67 4.08 4.85
N ARG A 12 4.93 3.78 4.46
CA ARG A 12 5.24 3.13 3.19
C ARG A 12 5.19 1.61 3.32
N LEU A 13 4.42 0.97 2.46
CA LEU A 13 4.46 -0.48 2.28
C LEU A 13 5.66 -0.89 1.40
N SER A 14 6.82 -1.12 2.02
CA SER A 14 8.05 -1.51 1.31
C SER A 14 8.53 -2.95 1.57
N GLY A 15 7.98 -3.62 2.58
CA GLY A 15 8.39 -4.98 2.96
C GLY A 15 7.82 -6.03 2.01
N LYS A 16 8.68 -6.84 1.37
CA LYS A 16 8.27 -7.90 0.43
C LYS A 16 7.19 -8.82 1.01
N LYS A 17 7.39 -9.34 2.23
CA LYS A 17 6.43 -10.22 2.90
C LYS A 17 5.07 -9.55 3.14
N GLN A 18 5.07 -8.26 3.53
CA GLN A 18 3.83 -7.52 3.77
C GLN A 18 3.06 -7.27 2.47
N ILE A 19 3.79 -6.99 1.38
CA ILE A 19 3.19 -6.84 0.04
C ILE A 19 2.60 -8.18 -0.43
N GLU A 20 3.34 -9.28 -0.29
CA GLU A 20 2.85 -10.63 -0.66
C GLU A 20 1.58 -10.98 0.12
N GLU A 21 1.58 -10.77 1.44
CA GLU A 21 0.41 -11.03 2.27
C GLU A 21 -0.79 -10.14 1.90
N LEU A 22 -0.57 -8.85 1.63
CA LEU A 22 -1.63 -7.94 1.19
C LEU A 22 -2.23 -8.37 -0.15
N MET A 23 -1.40 -8.82 -1.08
CA MET A 23 -1.85 -9.26 -2.40
C MET A 23 -2.61 -10.59 -2.34
N GLU A 24 -2.28 -11.47 -1.39
CA GLU A 24 -2.92 -12.78 -1.22
C GLU A 24 -4.24 -12.69 -0.42
N LYS A 25 -4.25 -11.89 0.65
CA LYS A 25 -5.34 -11.89 1.65
C LYS A 25 -6.14 -10.59 1.70
N GLY A 26 -5.73 -9.57 0.95
CA GLY A 26 -6.41 -8.28 0.91
C GLY A 26 -7.70 -8.30 0.10
N ASN A 27 -8.59 -7.39 0.43
CA ASN A 27 -9.71 -7.03 -0.42
C ASN A 27 -9.20 -6.18 -1.59
N SER A 28 -9.90 -6.22 -2.73
CA SER A 28 -9.53 -5.42 -3.88
C SER A 28 -10.74 -4.93 -4.68
N PHE A 29 -10.56 -3.79 -5.34
CA PHE A 29 -11.46 -3.29 -6.36
C PHE A 29 -10.63 -2.76 -7.54
N THR A 30 -11.23 -2.76 -8.73
CA THR A 30 -10.58 -2.25 -9.94
C THR A 30 -11.37 -1.07 -10.48
N VAL A 31 -10.69 0.06 -10.65
CA VAL A 31 -11.17 1.23 -11.39
C VAL A 31 -10.14 1.49 -12.47
N PHE A 32 -10.43 1.07 -13.70
CA PHE A 32 -9.47 1.08 -14.80
C PHE A 32 -8.76 2.46 -14.93
N PRO A 33 -7.42 2.50 -15.00
CA PRO A 33 -6.47 1.38 -15.13
C PRO A 33 -5.90 0.86 -13.80
N LEU A 34 -6.45 1.27 -12.66
CA LEU A 34 -5.90 1.00 -11.33
C LEU A 34 -6.59 -0.18 -10.65
N ARG A 35 -5.79 -1.03 -9.98
CA ARG A 35 -6.27 -2.02 -9.01
C ARG A 35 -5.83 -1.57 -7.63
N VAL A 36 -6.80 -1.32 -6.75
CA VAL A 36 -6.55 -0.95 -5.36
C VAL A 36 -6.71 -2.22 -4.51
N VAL A 37 -5.73 -2.49 -3.66
CA VAL A 37 -5.71 -3.62 -2.73
C VAL A 37 -5.51 -3.09 -1.32
N TRP A 38 -6.36 -3.49 -0.38
CA TRP A 38 -6.29 -3.06 1.02
C TRP A 38 -6.61 -4.22 1.96
N LYS A 39 -6.22 -4.09 3.23
CA LYS A 39 -6.53 -5.05 4.28
C LYS A 39 -6.98 -4.24 5.50
N GLU A 40 -8.18 -4.51 5.99
CA GLU A 40 -8.66 -3.99 7.26
C GLU A 40 -7.91 -4.70 8.40
N THR A 41 -7.62 -3.96 9.47
CA THR A 41 -6.86 -4.47 10.63
C THR A 41 -7.80 -5.19 11.58
#